data_AF-A0A1J4J3T7-F1
#
_entry.id   AF-A0A1J4J3T7-F1
#
_cell.length_a   1.000
_cell.length_b   1.000
_cell.length_c   1.000
_cell.angle_alpha   90.00
_cell.angle_beta   90.00
_cell.angle_gamma   90.00
#
_symmetry.space_group_name_H-M   'P 1'
#
loop_
_entity.id
_entity.type
_entity.pdbx_description
1 polymer ?
#
loop_
_entity_poly.entity_id
_entity_poly.type
_entity_poly.pdbx_seq_one_letter_code
_entity_poly.pdbx_strand_id
1 'polypeptide(L)'
;MHKTEELSNLKFSYFHMPEGSSPVCENENSTIREIFKNDVNFLPAAQFLEMMNFIVNPIDALYSVHKFLLSINKGALMHRLSGTEASFNDLQELLSFDDLFILMLGVLLSADIPEFASITNFIRVYSPTFCLSNSFDYAQAGIESLLVHIESLDIEGFVNKSMAKPE
;
A
#
# COMPACT_ATOMS: atom_id res chain seq x y z
N MET A 1 -14.48 0.74 8.86
CA MET A 1 -15.18 0.73 7.56
C MET A 1 -15.33 2.13 6.98
N HIS A 2 -16.00 3.09 7.64
CA HIS A 2 -16.16 4.47 7.15
C HIS A 2 -14.84 5.19 6.80
N LYS A 3 -13.80 5.00 7.62
CA LYS A 3 -12.55 5.76 7.49
C LYS A 3 -11.73 5.43 6.24
N THR A 4 -11.60 4.15 5.88
CA THR A 4 -10.87 3.73 4.66
C THR A 4 -11.58 4.22 3.41
N GLU A 5 -12.91 4.18 3.41
CA GLU A 5 -13.73 4.71 2.32
C GLU A 5 -13.60 6.24 2.20
N GLU A 6 -13.66 6.97 3.31
CA GLU A 6 -13.42 8.42 3.31
C GLU A 6 -12.02 8.78 2.77
N LEU A 7 -10.98 8.08 3.23
CA LEU A 7 -9.60 8.26 2.75
C LEU A 7 -9.45 7.96 1.26
N SER A 8 -10.13 6.92 0.76
CA SER A 8 -10.06 6.51 -0.64
C SER A 8 -10.61 7.57 -1.60
N ASN A 9 -11.54 8.40 -1.13
CA ASN A 9 -12.17 9.47 -1.90
C ASN A 9 -11.39 10.80 -1.82
N LEU A 10 -10.28 10.85 -1.08
CA LEU A 10 -9.40 12.02 -1.06
C LEU A 10 -8.66 12.17 -2.39
N LYS A 11 -8.38 13.43 -2.74
CA LYS A 11 -7.59 13.76 -3.93
C LYS A 11 -6.18 13.18 -3.79
N PHE A 12 -5.65 12.66 -4.89
CA PHE A 12 -4.29 12.13 -4.93
C PHE A 12 -3.23 13.16 -4.54
N SER A 13 -3.46 14.44 -4.86
CA SER A 13 -2.56 15.55 -4.51
C SER A 13 -2.40 15.80 -3.01
N TYR A 14 -3.26 15.23 -2.15
CA TYR A 14 -3.08 15.34 -0.70
C TYR A 14 -2.02 14.39 -0.15
N PHE A 15 -1.58 13.41 -0.93
CA PHE A 15 -0.61 12.40 -0.54
C PHE A 15 0.76 12.74 -1.12
N HIS A 16 1.80 12.66 -0.29
CA HIS A 16 3.18 12.89 -0.71
C HIS A 16 3.71 11.62 -1.38
N MET A 17 3.54 11.53 -2.69
CA MET A 17 3.90 10.36 -3.47
C MET A 17 5.37 10.40 -3.90
N PRO A 18 6.07 9.25 -3.94
CA PRO A 18 7.47 9.20 -4.33
C PRO A 18 7.62 9.50 -5.84
N GLU A 19 8.42 10.52 -6.15
CA GLU A 19 8.66 10.96 -7.53
C GLU A 19 9.19 9.82 -8.40
N GLY A 20 8.59 9.65 -9.59
CA GLY A 20 8.97 8.61 -10.55
C GLY A 20 8.64 7.17 -10.13
N SER A 21 8.15 6.94 -8.91
CA SER A 21 7.81 5.60 -8.39
C SER A 21 6.30 5.42 -8.15
N SER A 22 5.50 6.48 -8.34
CA SER A 22 4.05 6.46 -8.20
C SER A 22 3.35 6.50 -9.55
N PRO A 23 2.05 6.13 -9.61
CA PRO A 23 1.23 6.35 -10.79
C PRO A 23 1.22 7.82 -11.21
N VAL A 24 1.06 8.06 -12.52
CA VAL A 24 0.94 9.41 -13.05
C VAL A 24 -0.49 9.91 -12.84
N CYS A 25 -0.61 11.09 -12.24
CA CYS A 25 -1.88 11.78 -12.09
C CYS A 25 -2.13 12.67 -13.31
N GLU A 26 -3.00 12.26 -14.22
CA GLU A 26 -3.38 13.08 -15.40
C GLU A 26 -4.39 14.18 -15.05
N ASN A 27 -5.18 13.98 -13.99
CA ASN A 27 -6.24 14.90 -13.58
C ASN A 27 -6.13 15.20 -12.08
N GLU A 28 -5.89 16.47 -11.74
CA GLU A 28 -5.70 16.93 -10.36
C GLU A 28 -6.90 16.68 -9.43
N ASN A 29 -8.09 16.44 -9.99
CA ASN A 29 -9.29 16.12 -9.22
C ASN A 29 -9.50 14.62 -9.01
N SER A 30 -8.69 13.76 -9.63
CA SER A 30 -8.79 12.32 -9.44
C SER A 30 -8.44 11.92 -8.01
N THR A 31 -9.18 10.95 -7.52
CA THR A 31 -8.98 10.38 -6.18
C THR A 31 -7.82 9.40 -6.17
N ILE A 32 -7.23 9.18 -4.99
CA ILE A 32 -6.19 8.17 -4.83
C ILE A 32 -6.68 6.77 -5.24
N ARG A 33 -7.93 6.45 -4.91
CA ARG A 33 -8.60 5.20 -5.32
C ARG A 33 -8.57 5.03 -6.83
N GLU A 34 -9.08 6.02 -7.57
CA GLU A 34 -9.20 5.94 -9.03
C GLU A 34 -7.84 5.76 -9.71
N ILE A 35 -6.83 6.50 -9.24
CA ILE A 35 -5.50 6.47 -9.84
C ILE A 35 -4.84 5.10 -9.65
N PHE A 36 -4.81 4.58 -8.41
CA PHE A 36 -4.20 3.28 -8.16
C PHE A 36 -5.01 2.12 -8.73
N LYS A 37 -6.33 2.25 -8.83
CA LYS A 37 -7.20 1.21 -9.42
C LYS A 37 -7.00 1.06 -10.92
N ASN A 38 -6.66 2.14 -11.61
CA ASN A 38 -6.41 2.15 -13.06
C ASN A 38 -4.93 1.87 -13.42
N ASP A 39 -4.03 1.83 -12.43
CA ASP A 39 -2.62 1.58 -12.67
C ASP A 39 -2.31 0.08 -12.81
N VAL A 40 -1.85 -0.32 -13.99
CA VAL A 40 -1.54 -1.72 -14.32
C VAL A 40 -0.34 -2.25 -13.52
N ASN A 41 0.58 -1.39 -13.12
CA ASN A 41 1.80 -1.79 -12.41
C ASN A 41 1.50 -2.13 -10.94
N PHE A 42 0.52 -1.46 -10.33
CA PHE A 42 0.09 -1.70 -8.95
C PHE A 42 -1.10 -2.67 -8.83
N LEU A 43 -1.81 -2.98 -9.91
CA LEU A 43 -2.91 -3.95 -9.90
C LEU A 43 -2.55 -5.31 -9.25
N PRO A 44 -1.38 -5.93 -9.49
CA PRO A 44 -1.03 -7.19 -8.82
C PRO A 44 -0.95 -7.06 -7.30
N ALA A 45 -0.53 -5.90 -6.79
CA ALA A 45 -0.47 -5.64 -5.36
C ALA A 45 -1.89 -5.60 -4.75
N ALA A 46 -2.83 -4.92 -5.41
CA ALA A 46 -4.23 -4.90 -4.99
C ALA A 46 -4.84 -6.32 -4.97
N GLN A 47 -4.57 -7.13 -6.00
CA GLN A 47 -5.07 -8.51 -6.07
C GLN A 47 -4.55 -9.39 -4.92
N PHE A 48 -3.27 -9.30 -4.55
CA PHE A 48 -2.74 -10.05 -3.40
C PHE A 48 -3.35 -9.61 -2.07
N LEU A 49 -3.67 -8.33 -1.94
CA LEU A 49 -4.42 -7.82 -0.79
C LEU A 49 -5.86 -8.35 -0.77
N GLU A 50 -6.58 -8.28 -1.89
CA GLU A 50 -7.94 -8.81 -2.02
C GLU A 50 -8.01 -10.31 -1.72
N MET A 51 -7.02 -11.08 -2.17
CA MET A 51 -6.92 -12.52 -1.91
C MET A 51 -6.96 -12.86 -0.42
N MET A 52 -6.50 -11.97 0.47
CA MET A 52 -6.51 -12.23 1.91
C MET A 52 -7.93 -12.46 2.47
N ASN A 53 -8.97 -11.90 1.84
CA ASN A 53 -10.36 -12.13 2.26
C ASN A 53 -10.78 -13.61 2.16
N PHE A 54 -10.10 -14.40 1.35
CA PHE A 54 -10.44 -15.79 1.06
C PHE A 54 -9.49 -16.80 1.73
N ILE A 55 -8.47 -16.32 2.42
CA ILE A 55 -7.45 -17.16 3.03
C ILE A 55 -7.81 -17.47 4.48
N VAL A 56 -7.88 -18.75 4.80
CA VAL A 56 -8.23 -19.26 6.14
C VAL A 56 -7.01 -19.64 6.99
N ASN A 57 -5.81 -19.60 6.41
CA ASN A 57 -4.55 -19.91 7.08
C ASN A 57 -3.72 -18.62 7.24
N PRO A 58 -3.32 -18.25 8.47
CA PRO A 58 -2.60 -17.00 8.72
C PRO A 58 -1.22 -16.94 8.04
N ILE A 59 -0.55 -18.08 7.84
CA ILE A 59 0.73 -18.15 7.11
C ILE A 59 0.53 -17.89 5.62
N ASP A 60 -0.52 -18.45 5.02
CA ASP A 60 -0.83 -18.20 3.61
C ASP A 60 -1.26 -16.74 3.41
N ALA A 61 -1.94 -16.15 4.40
CA ALA A 61 -2.30 -14.74 4.38
C ALA A 61 -1.05 -13.86 4.49
N LEU A 62 -0.11 -14.16 5.39
CA LEU A 62 1.20 -13.51 5.46
C LEU A 62 2.00 -13.65 4.17
N TYR A 63 1.94 -14.81 3.53
CA TYR A 63 2.56 -15.00 2.22
C TYR A 63 1.94 -14.07 1.17
N SER A 64 0.60 -13.92 1.18
CA SER A 64 -0.09 -12.96 0.30
C SER A 64 0.35 -11.52 0.58
N VAL A 65 0.49 -11.13 1.84
CA VAL A 65 1.02 -9.80 2.23
C VAL A 65 2.45 -9.61 1.75
N HIS A 66 3.31 -10.62 1.89
CA HIS A 66 4.67 -10.57 1.37
C HIS A 66 4.69 -10.36 -0.15
N LYS A 67 3.81 -11.06 -0.89
CA LYS A 67 3.63 -10.89 -2.33
C LYS A 67 3.09 -9.51 -2.70
N PHE A 68 2.22 -8.94 -1.87
CA PHE A 68 1.76 -7.56 -1.98
C PHE A 68 2.94 -6.56 -1.89
N LEU A 69 3.81 -6.68 -0.86
CA LEU A 69 4.98 -5.81 -0.70
C LEU A 69 5.97 -5.91 -1.87
N LEU A 70 6.22 -7.13 -2.37
CA LEU A 70 7.06 -7.33 -3.55
C LEU A 70 6.44 -6.71 -4.80
N SER A 71 5.12 -6.80 -4.94
CA SER A 71 4.39 -6.23 -6.08
C SER A 71 4.43 -4.71 -6.07
N ILE A 72 4.43 -4.07 -4.91
CA ILE A 72 4.62 -2.61 -4.80
C ILE A 72 6.01 -2.20 -5.23
N ASN A 73 7.06 -2.88 -4.74
CA ASN A 73 8.44 -2.61 -5.16
C ASN A 73 8.60 -2.78 -6.67
N LYS A 74 8.00 -3.84 -7.23
CA LYS A 74 7.96 -4.06 -8.67
C LYS A 74 7.21 -2.94 -9.39
N GLY A 75 6.04 -2.54 -8.92
CA GLY A 75 5.23 -1.48 -9.53
C GLY A 75 5.97 -0.15 -9.58
N ALA A 76 6.59 0.22 -8.47
CA ALA A 76 7.45 1.40 -8.38
C ALA A 76 8.65 1.36 -9.33
N LEU A 77 9.31 0.20 -9.43
CA LEU A 77 10.39 0.01 -10.38
C LEU A 77 9.92 0.17 -11.84
N MET A 78 8.75 -0.38 -12.19
CA MET A 78 8.21 -0.22 -13.55
C MET A 78 7.95 1.25 -13.90
N HIS A 79 7.48 2.05 -12.95
CA HIS A 79 7.33 3.50 -13.12
C HIS A 79 8.67 4.21 -13.30
N ARG A 80 9.68 3.89 -12.47
CA ARG A 80 11.03 4.46 -12.59
C ARG A 80 11.67 4.18 -13.93
N LEU A 81 11.49 2.97 -14.46
CA LEU A 81 12.05 2.56 -15.74
C LEU A 81 11.30 3.16 -16.93
N SER A 82 10.01 3.51 -16.79
CA SER A 82 9.20 4.13 -17.86
C SER A 82 9.32 3.40 -19.21
N GLY A 83 9.35 2.06 -19.20
CA GLY A 83 9.44 1.22 -20.39
C GLY A 83 10.86 0.89 -20.87
N THR A 84 11.89 1.28 -20.12
CA THR A 84 13.27 0.84 -20.35
C THR A 84 13.58 -0.52 -19.71
N GLU A 85 14.61 -1.21 -20.20
CA GLU A 85 15.04 -2.48 -19.60
C GLU A 85 15.71 -2.25 -18.25
N ALA A 86 15.33 -3.06 -17.25
CA ALA A 86 15.91 -3.00 -15.92
C ALA A 86 17.38 -3.42 -15.93
N SER A 87 18.26 -2.59 -15.36
CA SER A 87 19.62 -3.01 -15.04
C SER A 87 19.67 -3.80 -13.74
N PHE A 88 20.78 -4.50 -13.49
CA PHE A 88 20.98 -5.21 -12.23
C PHE A 88 21.00 -4.28 -11.01
N ASN A 89 21.46 -3.04 -11.18
CA ASN A 89 21.47 -2.04 -10.10
C ASN A 89 20.05 -1.60 -9.73
N ASP A 90 19.17 -1.44 -10.73
CA ASP A 90 17.78 -1.04 -10.49
C ASP A 90 17.00 -2.10 -9.70
N LEU A 91 17.37 -3.38 -9.87
CA LEU A 91 16.80 -4.50 -9.12
C LEU A 91 17.23 -4.53 -7.64
N GLN A 92 18.36 -3.90 -7.30
CA GLN A 92 18.85 -3.82 -5.92
C GLN A 92 18.31 -2.60 -5.18
N GLU A 93 17.80 -1.60 -5.91
CA GLU A 93 17.26 -0.37 -5.33
C GLU A 93 15.80 -0.57 -4.88
N LEU A 94 15.68 -1.07 -3.65
CA LEU A 94 14.41 -1.15 -2.93
C LEU A 94 13.96 0.23 -2.46
N LEU A 95 12.64 0.40 -2.35
CA LEU A 95 12.05 1.61 -1.80
C LEU A 95 12.50 1.84 -0.35
N SER A 96 12.61 3.11 0.01
CA SER A 96 12.67 3.48 1.42
C SER A 96 11.38 3.08 2.14
N PHE A 97 11.41 3.00 3.48
CA PHE A 97 10.20 2.65 4.24
C PHE A 97 9.07 3.66 4.00
N ASP A 98 9.36 4.95 3.96
CA ASP A 98 8.35 6.00 3.79
C ASP A 98 7.69 5.91 2.39
N ASP A 99 8.50 5.71 1.34
CA ASP A 99 7.98 5.55 -0.03
C ASP A 99 7.17 4.26 -0.18
N LEU A 100 7.65 3.16 0.40
CA LEU A 100 6.92 1.91 0.40
C LEU A 100 5.58 2.06 1.13
N PHE A 101 5.59 2.70 2.30
CA PHE A 101 4.41 2.87 3.15
C PHE A 101 3.32 3.68 2.46
N ILE A 102 3.66 4.80 1.81
CA ILE A 102 2.65 5.62 1.13
C ILE A 102 2.07 4.92 -0.09
N LEU A 103 2.88 4.15 -0.83
CA LEU A 103 2.39 3.33 -1.94
C LEU A 103 1.52 2.16 -1.44
N MET A 104 1.88 1.55 -0.31
CA MET A 104 1.05 0.55 0.37
C MET A 104 -0.32 1.12 0.71
N LEU A 105 -0.38 2.34 1.26
CA LEU A 105 -1.62 3.03 1.55
C LEU A 105 -2.45 3.28 0.28
N GLY A 106 -1.82 3.77 -0.79
CA GLY A 106 -2.51 4.00 -2.07
C GLY A 106 -3.15 2.74 -2.65
N VAL A 107 -2.43 1.62 -2.63
CA VAL A 107 -2.96 0.33 -3.08
C VAL A 107 -4.07 -0.19 -2.15
N LEU A 108 -3.93 -0.06 -0.84
CA LEU A 108 -4.98 -0.47 0.11
C LEU A 108 -6.28 0.31 -0.13
N LEU A 109 -6.19 1.61 -0.38
CA LEU A 109 -7.34 2.48 -0.64
C LEU A 109 -8.00 2.20 -2.00
N SER A 110 -7.28 1.62 -2.97
CA SER A 110 -7.86 1.22 -4.26
C SER A 110 -8.42 -0.21 -4.27
N ALA A 111 -7.90 -1.09 -3.40
CA ALA A 111 -8.32 -2.49 -3.29
C ALA A 111 -9.68 -2.69 -2.59
N ASP A 112 -10.26 -1.63 -2.02
CA ASP A 112 -11.63 -1.62 -1.46
C ASP A 112 -11.91 -2.78 -0.47
N ILE A 113 -10.93 -3.15 0.36
CA ILE A 113 -11.03 -4.29 1.28
C ILE A 113 -11.91 -3.94 2.49
N PRO A 114 -13.13 -4.51 2.63
CA PRO A 114 -14.06 -4.11 3.68
C PRO A 114 -13.58 -4.51 5.09
N GLU A 115 -12.92 -5.68 5.19
CA GLU A 115 -12.55 -6.32 6.46
C GLU A 115 -11.04 -6.25 6.75
N PHE A 116 -10.35 -5.23 6.24
CA PHE A 116 -8.89 -5.12 6.38
C PHE A 116 -8.42 -5.20 7.85
N ALA A 117 -9.12 -4.52 8.77
CA ALA A 117 -8.80 -4.57 10.19
C ALA A 117 -8.97 -5.99 10.78
N SER A 118 -10.07 -6.66 10.44
CA SER A 118 -10.37 -8.03 10.88
C SER A 118 -9.33 -9.02 10.37
N ILE A 119 -8.93 -8.91 9.10
CA ILE A 119 -7.91 -9.76 8.47
C ILE A 119 -6.54 -9.52 9.10
N THR A 120 -6.13 -8.28 9.29
CA THR A 120 -4.85 -7.94 9.94
C THR A 120 -4.82 -8.46 11.38
N ASN A 121 -5.92 -8.33 12.12
CA ASN A 121 -6.02 -8.89 13.47
C ASN A 121 -5.99 -10.43 13.46
N PHE A 122 -6.65 -11.08 12.50
CA PHE A 122 -6.58 -12.53 12.31
C PHE A 122 -5.14 -12.99 12.09
N ILE A 123 -4.41 -12.34 11.18
CA ILE A 123 -3.00 -12.62 10.92
C ILE A 123 -2.19 -12.46 12.21
N ARG A 124 -2.33 -11.33 12.91
CA ARG A 124 -1.59 -11.05 14.14
C ARG A 124 -1.83 -12.07 15.24
N VAL A 125 -3.07 -12.48 15.44
CA VAL A 125 -3.45 -13.37 16.56
C VAL A 125 -3.09 -14.83 16.26
N TYR A 126 -3.20 -15.27 15.01
CA TYR A 126 -3.07 -16.68 14.66
C TYR A 126 -1.74 -17.04 13.97
N SER A 127 -0.91 -16.06 13.60
CA SER A 127 0.46 -16.34 13.13
C SER A 127 1.37 -16.76 14.28
N PRO A 128 2.31 -17.70 14.07
CA PRO A 128 3.31 -18.05 15.07
C PRO A 128 4.16 -16.82 15.43
N THR A 129 4.32 -16.53 16.71
CA THR A 129 5.16 -15.40 17.17
C THR A 129 6.65 -15.76 17.30
N PHE A 130 6.97 -17.05 17.26
CA PHE A 130 8.33 -17.58 17.34
C PHE A 130 8.57 -18.39 16.07
N CYS A 131 9.68 -18.13 15.37
CA CYS A 131 10.10 -18.79 14.13
C CYS A 131 9.48 -18.29 12.81
N LEU A 132 8.90 -17.07 12.77
CA LEU A 132 8.67 -16.44 11.46
C LEU A 132 10.00 -16.14 10.78
N SER A 133 9.98 -16.18 9.45
CA SER A 133 11.10 -15.69 8.67
C SER A 133 11.07 -14.16 8.65
N ASN A 134 12.23 -13.52 8.49
CA ASN A 134 12.34 -12.06 8.42
C ASN A 134 11.37 -11.44 7.40
N SER A 135 11.12 -12.11 6.27
CA SER A 135 10.18 -11.64 5.24
C SER A 135 8.74 -11.60 5.73
N PHE A 136 8.34 -12.55 6.59
CA PHE A 136 7.00 -12.62 7.15
C PHE A 136 6.84 -11.69 8.35
N ASP A 137 7.88 -11.54 9.18
CA ASP A 137 7.89 -10.51 10.23
C ASP A 137 7.74 -9.11 9.62
N TYR A 138 8.46 -8.83 8.53
CA TYR A 138 8.35 -7.56 7.81
C TYR A 138 6.96 -7.37 7.18
N ALA A 139 6.40 -8.44 6.58
CA ALA A 139 5.05 -8.42 6.03
C ALA A 139 4.01 -8.10 7.10
N GLN A 140 4.09 -8.77 8.25
CA GLN A 140 3.19 -8.55 9.38
C GLN A 140 3.30 -7.12 9.92
N ALA A 141 4.52 -6.64 10.17
CA ALA A 141 4.76 -5.27 10.63
C ALA A 141 4.21 -4.22 9.64
N GLY A 142 4.29 -4.48 8.33
CA GLY A 142 3.76 -3.59 7.29
C GLY A 142 2.25 -3.41 7.37
N ILE A 143 1.47 -4.50 7.45
CA ILE A 143 0.00 -4.43 7.54
C ILE A 143 -0.47 -3.90 8.90
N GLU A 144 0.23 -4.22 9.98
CA GLU A 144 -0.09 -3.68 11.30
C GLU A 144 0.16 -2.16 11.34
N SER A 145 1.25 -1.70 10.73
CA SER A 145 1.56 -0.26 10.63
C SER A 145 0.50 0.49 9.81
N LEU A 146 0.04 -0.09 8.69
CA LEU A 146 -1.08 0.48 7.91
C LEU A 146 -2.35 0.59 8.74
N LEU A 147 -2.70 -0.47 9.46
CA LEU A 147 -3.91 -0.49 10.29
C LEU A 147 -3.83 0.59 11.36
N VAL A 148 -2.72 0.65 12.11
CA VAL A 148 -2.50 1.67 13.15
C VAL A 148 -2.54 3.08 12.56
N HIS A 149 -1.95 3.29 11.39
CA HIS A 149 -2.00 4.58 10.71
C HIS A 149 -3.42 4.98 10.36
N ILE A 150 -4.18 4.09 9.70
CA ILE A 150 -5.58 4.37 9.35
C ILE A 150 -6.40 4.66 10.62
N GLU A 151 -6.26 3.86 11.67
CA GLU A 151 -7.00 4.04 12.92
C GLU A 151 -6.67 5.37 13.61
N SER A 152 -5.41 5.79 13.61
CA SER A 152 -4.95 7.02 14.27
C SER A 152 -5.06 8.29 13.44
N LEU A 153 -5.21 8.20 12.12
CA LEU A 153 -5.19 9.36 11.21
C LEU A 153 -6.39 10.29 11.41
N ASP A 154 -6.16 11.54 11.77
CA ASP A 154 -7.22 12.56 11.70
C ASP A 154 -7.36 13.05 10.25
N ILE A 155 -8.50 12.74 9.60
CA ILE A 155 -8.73 13.06 8.18
C ILE A 155 -8.81 14.58 7.98
N GLU A 156 -9.51 15.30 8.85
CA GLU A 156 -9.64 16.74 8.73
C GLU A 156 -8.28 17.42 8.90
N GLY A 157 -7.52 17.01 9.93
CA GLY A 157 -6.16 17.47 10.16
C GLY A 157 -5.21 17.14 9.00
N PHE A 158 -5.35 15.97 8.38
CA PHE A 158 -4.56 15.56 7.22
C PHE A 158 -4.84 16.46 6.01
N VAL A 159 -6.11 16.64 5.64
CA VAL A 159 -6.50 17.48 4.50
C VAL A 159 -6.07 18.93 4.70
N ASN A 160 -6.25 19.48 5.91
CA ASN A 160 -5.84 20.85 6.23
C ASN A 160 -4.33 21.06 6.08
N LYS A 161 -3.51 20.09 6.51
CA LYS A 161 -2.04 20.13 6.33
C LYS A 161 -1.65 20.06 4.86
N SER A 162 -2.31 19.23 4.06
CA SER A 162 -2.00 19.11 2.63
C SER A 162 -2.42 20.35 1.82
N MET A 163 -3.45 21.09 2.27
CA MET A 163 -3.83 22.38 1.68
C MET A 163 -2.90 23.53 2.10
N ALA A 164 -2.37 23.47 3.32
CA ALA A 164 -1.35 24.40 3.80
C ALA A 164 0.01 24.03 3.19
N LYS A 165 0.23 24.38 1.92
CA LYS A 165 1.54 24.23 1.27
C LYS A 165 2.65 24.78 2.18
N PRO A 166 3.78 24.07 2.36
CA PRO A 166 4.97 24.69 2.92
C PRO A 166 5.46 25.78 1.95
N GLU A 167 5.76 26.96 2.51
CA GLU A 167 6.39 28.08 1.80
C GLU A 167 7.75 27.72 1.20
#